data_AF-A0AA35QCJ9-F1
#
_entry.id   AF-A0AA35QCJ9-F1
#
_cell.length_a   1.000
_cell.length_b   1.000
_cell.length_c   1.000
_cell.angle_alpha   90.00
_cell.angle_beta   90.00
_cell.angle_gamma   90.00
#
_symmetry.space_group_name_H-M   'P 1'
#
loop_
_entity.id
_entity.type
_entity.pdbx_description
1 polymer ?
#
loop_
_entity_poly.entity_id
_entity_poly.type
_entity_poly.pdbx_seq_one_letter_code
_entity_poly.pdbx_strand_id
1 'polypeptide(L)'
;MFPATAAQSEVRIVVLFTSIASFLVVVGGTSYPISKLAVSRMAEVFATEYEKEGLLAIAFNPGDVLTDLSRKLPGKASMISQDKPELAGDTLVFLTKEKRQWLSGRMITSNWDMEEFLSKKEEIIARDSLKFRFDI
;
A
#
# COMPACT_ATOMS: atom_id res chain seq x y z
N MET A 1 9.21 -23.78 -5.51
CA MET A 1 9.55 -22.78 -6.54
C MET A 1 8.48 -22.87 -7.60
N PHE A 2 7.46 -22.01 -7.55
CA PHE A 2 6.42 -21.99 -8.58
C PHE A 2 6.99 -21.30 -9.81
N PRO A 3 6.95 -21.91 -11.01
CA PRO A 3 7.37 -21.22 -12.22
C PRO A 3 6.32 -20.16 -12.54
N ALA A 4 6.67 -18.90 -12.35
CA ALA A 4 5.84 -17.80 -12.80
C ALA A 4 5.87 -17.77 -14.33
N THR A 5 4.89 -18.39 -14.97
CA THR A 5 4.53 -18.13 -16.36
C THR A 5 3.85 -16.76 -16.44
N ALA A 6 4.60 -15.71 -16.11
CA ALA A 6 4.16 -14.34 -16.34
C ALA A 6 4.26 -14.07 -17.84
N ALA A 7 3.13 -13.81 -18.48
CA ALA A 7 3.08 -13.28 -19.83
C ALA A 7 4.07 -12.10 -19.98
N GLN A 8 4.74 -12.01 -21.13
CA GLN A 8 5.69 -10.97 -21.49
C GLN A 8 5.01 -9.60 -21.62
N SER A 9 4.56 -9.04 -20.49
CA SER A 9 4.19 -7.63 -20.38
C SER A 9 5.44 -6.81 -20.06
N GLU A 10 5.67 -5.74 -20.83
CA GLU A 10 6.74 -4.76 -20.57
C GLU A 10 6.47 -3.95 -19.29
N VAL A 11 5.20 -3.81 -18.89
CA VAL A 11 4.81 -3.12 -17.65
C VAL A 11 4.34 -4.15 -16.61
N ARG A 12 5.11 -4.27 -15.53
CA ARG A 12 4.83 -5.16 -14.40
C ARG A 12 4.67 -4.32 -13.14
N ILE A 13 3.47 -3.82 -12.91
CA ILE A 13 3.10 -3.13 -11.67
C ILE A 13 1.98 -3.94 -11.03
N VAL A 14 2.12 -4.25 -9.74
CA VAL A 14 1.07 -4.83 -8.91
C VAL A 14 0.79 -3.89 -7.75
N VAL A 15 -0.47 -3.50 -7.59
CA VAL A 15 -0.93 -2.67 -6.47
C VAL A 15 -1.82 -3.52 -5.57
N LEU A 16 -1.37 -3.71 -4.33
CA LEU A 16 -2.02 -4.53 -3.32
C LEU A 16 -2.72 -3.63 -2.31
N PHE A 17 -4.05 -3.73 -2.21
CA PHE A 17 -4.83 -2.87 -1.31
C PHE A 17 -4.66 -3.27 0.16
N THR A 18 -3.90 -2.48 0.90
CA THR A 18 -3.73 -2.58 2.34
C THR A 18 -4.63 -1.57 3.08
N SER A 19 -4.32 -1.24 4.33
CA SER A 19 -5.01 -0.23 5.14
C SER A 19 -4.08 0.30 6.22
N ILE A 20 -4.27 1.55 6.66
CA ILE A 20 -3.57 2.08 7.86
C ILE A 20 -3.80 1.20 9.10
N ALA A 21 -4.91 0.46 9.13
CA ALA A 21 -5.21 -0.52 10.17
C ALA A 21 -4.09 -1.57 10.35
N SER A 22 -3.21 -1.80 9.37
CA SER A 22 -2.05 -2.69 9.53
C SER A 22 -1.06 -2.23 10.60
N PHE A 23 -1.11 -0.95 11.03
CA PHE A 23 -0.29 -0.38 12.11
C PHE A 23 -1.05 -0.26 13.43
N LEU A 24 -2.35 -0.53 13.45
CA LEU A 24 -3.20 -0.28 14.60
C LEU A 24 -3.43 -1.57 15.39
N VAL A 25 -3.32 -1.47 16.70
CA VAL A 25 -3.77 -2.51 17.65
C VAL A 25 -5.06 -2.01 18.27
N VAL A 26 -6.20 -2.59 17.85
CA VAL A 26 -7.54 -2.13 18.24
C VAL A 26 -8.32 -3.26 18.88
N VAL A 27 -8.92 -2.99 20.04
CA VAL A 27 -9.81 -3.95 20.73
C VAL A 27 -11.00 -4.27 19.81
N GLY A 28 -11.27 -5.56 19.61
CA GLY A 28 -12.36 -6.04 18.73
C GLY A 28 -12.02 -6.07 17.23
N GLY A 29 -10.87 -5.52 16.80
CA GLY A 29 -10.39 -5.57 15.42
C GLY A 29 -9.52 -6.78 15.13
N THR A 30 -9.97 -8.00 15.44
CA THR A 30 -9.05 -9.15 15.50
C THR A 30 -8.47 -9.59 14.15
N SER A 31 -9.26 -9.67 13.08
CA SER A 31 -8.77 -10.24 11.80
C SER A 31 -8.34 -9.20 10.75
N TYR A 32 -9.02 -8.04 10.69
CA TYR A 32 -8.82 -7.08 9.60
C TYR A 32 -7.42 -6.42 9.62
N PRO A 33 -6.96 -5.77 10.69
CA PRO A 33 -5.58 -5.29 10.85
C PRO A 33 -4.51 -6.34 10.48
N ILE A 34 -4.68 -7.58 10.97
CA ILE A 34 -3.73 -8.68 10.71
C ILE A 34 -3.70 -9.04 9.23
N SER A 35 -4.86 -9.15 8.58
CA SER A 35 -4.93 -9.44 7.15
C SER A 35 -4.29 -8.34 6.31
N LYS A 36 -4.48 -7.07 6.69
CA LYS A 36 -3.90 -5.93 5.98
C LYS A 36 -2.39 -5.83 6.21
N LEU A 37 -1.90 -6.14 7.41
CA LEU A 37 -0.47 -6.33 7.67
C LEU A 37 0.14 -7.41 6.77
N ALA A 38 -0.53 -8.56 6.63
CA ALA A 38 -0.07 -9.63 5.74
C ALA A 38 -0.01 -9.19 4.26
N VAL A 39 -0.98 -8.40 3.79
CA VAL A 39 -0.96 -7.82 2.43
C VAL A 39 0.22 -6.87 2.25
N SER A 40 0.52 -6.01 3.24
CA SER A 40 1.71 -5.14 3.16
C SER A 40 3.00 -5.95 3.10
N ARG A 41 3.10 -7.03 3.89
CA ARG A 41 4.25 -7.96 3.81
C ARG A 41 4.32 -8.68 2.46
N MET A 42 3.18 -9.02 1.86
CA MET A 42 3.13 -9.63 0.52
C MET A 42 3.76 -8.71 -0.55
N ALA A 43 3.56 -7.39 -0.45
CA ALA A 43 4.23 -6.44 -1.35
C ALA A 43 5.76 -6.51 -1.22
N GLU A 44 6.30 -6.60 0.00
CA GLU A 44 7.74 -6.77 0.24
C GLU A 44 8.28 -8.10 -0.32
N VAL A 45 7.52 -9.19 -0.16
CA VAL A 45 7.86 -10.50 -0.72
C VAL A 45 7.90 -10.42 -2.25
N PHE A 46 6.86 -9.86 -2.87
CA PHE A 46 6.81 -9.74 -4.34
C PHE A 46 7.91 -8.83 -4.88
N ALA A 47 8.21 -7.73 -4.19
CA ALA A 47 9.31 -6.85 -4.57
C ALA A 47 10.66 -7.58 -4.56
N THR A 48 10.85 -8.51 -3.61
CA THR A 48 12.09 -9.29 -3.48
C THR A 48 12.15 -10.45 -4.47
N GLU A 49 11.09 -11.23 -4.59
CA GLU A 49 11.05 -12.42 -5.45
C GLU A 49 11.13 -12.06 -6.94
N TYR A 50 10.55 -10.92 -7.33
CA TYR A 50 10.43 -10.51 -8.73
C TYR A 50 11.26 -9.26 -9.07
N GLU A 51 12.31 -8.98 -8.30
CA GLU A 51 13.18 -7.82 -8.50
C GLU A 51 13.85 -7.86 -9.90
N LYS A 52 14.38 -9.03 -10.28
CA LYS A 52 15.10 -9.22 -11.55
C LYS A 52 14.18 -9.15 -12.77
N GLU A 53 12.92 -9.47 -12.56
CA GLU A 53 11.82 -9.34 -13.52
C GLU A 53 11.31 -7.91 -13.62
N GLY A 54 11.83 -7.00 -12.79
CA GLY A 54 11.44 -5.60 -12.74
C GLY A 54 10.01 -5.41 -12.26
N LEU A 55 9.48 -6.26 -11.37
CA LEU A 55 8.15 -6.02 -10.80
C LEU A 55 8.20 -4.81 -9.86
N LEU A 56 7.24 -3.90 -10.02
CA LEU A 56 6.94 -2.85 -9.05
C LEU A 56 5.74 -3.28 -8.21
N ALA A 57 5.98 -3.71 -6.98
CA ALA A 57 4.93 -4.12 -6.05
C ALA A 57 4.69 -3.02 -5.02
N ILE A 58 3.47 -2.48 -4.94
CA ILE A 58 3.12 -1.39 -4.02
C ILE A 58 2.00 -1.87 -3.09
N ALA A 59 2.18 -1.70 -1.78
CA ALA A 59 1.07 -1.79 -0.84
C ALA A 59 0.36 -0.43 -0.78
N PHE A 60 -0.92 -0.38 -1.08
CA PHE A 60 -1.65 0.88 -1.20
C PHE A 60 -2.79 0.96 -0.17
N ASN A 61 -2.74 1.98 0.67
CA ASN A 61 -3.86 2.36 1.53
C ASN A 61 -4.71 3.41 0.79
N PRO A 62 -5.98 3.11 0.46
CA PRO A 62 -6.84 4.00 -0.31
C PRO A 62 -7.39 5.20 0.49
N GLY A 63 -7.03 5.33 1.77
CA GLY A 63 -7.57 6.35 2.66
C GLY A 63 -8.87 5.92 3.31
N ASP A 64 -9.49 6.84 4.05
CA ASP A 64 -10.71 6.60 4.82
C ASP A 64 -11.95 6.95 4.00
N VAL A 65 -12.21 6.14 2.97
CA VAL A 65 -13.36 6.25 2.06
C VAL A 65 -14.59 5.54 2.63
N LEU A 66 -15.76 6.20 2.56
CA LEU A 66 -17.00 5.63 3.07
C LEU A 66 -17.51 4.55 2.12
N THR A 67 -17.52 3.30 2.58
CA THR A 67 -17.93 2.13 1.80
C THR A 67 -19.00 1.34 2.54
N ASP A 68 -19.67 0.41 1.86
CA ASP A 68 -20.62 -0.49 2.51
C ASP A 68 -19.95 -1.40 3.56
N LEU A 69 -18.65 -1.68 3.41
CA LEU A 69 -17.88 -2.39 4.42
C LEU A 69 -17.72 -1.54 5.69
N SER A 70 -17.30 -0.28 5.55
CA SER A 70 -17.08 0.59 6.72
C SER A 70 -18.40 0.99 7.41
N ARG A 71 -19.51 1.08 6.67
CA ARG A 71 -20.86 1.31 7.24
C ARG A 71 -21.34 0.18 8.16
N LYS A 72 -20.85 -1.05 7.97
CA LYS A 72 -21.22 -2.23 8.78
C LYS A 72 -20.38 -2.38 10.05
N LEU A 73 -19.34 -1.56 10.21
CA LEU A 73 -18.49 -1.61 11.41
C LEU A 73 -19.22 -0.97 12.60
N PRO A 74 -19.23 -1.63 13.77
CA PRO A 74 -19.85 -1.07 14.97
C PRO A 74 -19.10 0.18 15.45
N GLY A 75 -19.85 1.21 15.89
CA GLY A 75 -19.30 2.45 16.44
C GLY A 75 -19.33 3.64 15.47
N LYS A 76 -18.48 4.64 15.72
CA LYS A 76 -18.45 5.91 14.98
C LYS A 76 -17.76 5.81 13.61
N ALA A 77 -17.82 4.67 12.92
CA ALA A 77 -17.13 4.46 11.64
C ALA A 77 -17.51 5.53 10.58
N SER A 78 -18.72 6.07 10.65
CA SER A 78 -19.19 7.19 9.81
C SER A 78 -18.57 8.56 10.16
N MET A 79 -17.96 8.75 11.34
CA MET A 79 -17.30 10.00 11.73
C MET A 79 -15.83 10.07 11.33
N ILE A 80 -15.23 8.93 10.96
CA ILE A 80 -13.80 8.82 10.64
C ILE A 80 -13.55 8.96 9.13
N SER A 81 -14.58 8.72 8.32
CA SER A 81 -14.45 8.67 6.87
C SER A 81 -14.60 10.05 6.24
N GLN A 82 -13.49 10.61 5.73
CA GLN A 82 -13.44 11.95 5.16
C GLN A 82 -12.94 11.99 3.71
N ASP A 83 -12.35 10.89 3.22
CA ASP A 83 -11.73 10.87 1.90
C ASP A 83 -12.76 10.57 0.80
N LYS A 84 -12.60 11.27 -0.32
CA LYS A 84 -13.37 11.03 -1.55
C LYS A 84 -12.77 9.85 -2.32
N PRO A 85 -13.58 8.95 -2.94
CA PRO A 85 -13.07 7.86 -3.76
C PRO A 85 -12.11 8.32 -4.88
N GLU A 86 -12.35 9.51 -5.43
CA GLU A 86 -11.53 10.13 -6.46
C GLU A 86 -10.08 10.31 -6.01
N LEU A 87 -9.83 10.65 -4.73
CA LEU A 87 -8.47 10.79 -4.20
C LEU A 87 -7.67 9.49 -4.32
N ALA A 88 -8.30 8.35 -4.03
CA ALA A 88 -7.68 7.04 -4.19
C ALA A 88 -7.42 6.71 -5.66
N GLY A 89 -8.38 7.03 -6.53
CA GLY A 89 -8.27 6.85 -7.98
C GLY A 89 -7.13 7.67 -8.59
N ASP A 90 -7.08 8.96 -8.27
CA ASP A 90 -6.04 9.89 -8.74
C ASP A 90 -4.66 9.46 -8.23
N THR A 91 -4.56 9.01 -6.97
CA THR A 91 -3.30 8.47 -6.45
C THR A 91 -2.86 7.21 -7.19
N LEU A 92 -3.78 6.31 -7.53
CA LEU A 92 -3.45 5.11 -8.32
C LEU A 92 -2.94 5.49 -9.71
N VAL A 93 -3.57 6.46 -10.37
CA VAL A 93 -3.08 6.97 -11.66
C VAL A 93 -1.68 7.56 -11.49
N PHE A 94 -1.46 8.39 -10.47
CA PHE A 94 -0.14 8.95 -10.15
C PHE A 94 0.93 7.86 -9.95
N LEU A 95 0.62 6.80 -9.19
CA LEU A 95 1.53 5.70 -8.89
C LEU A 95 1.82 4.79 -10.09
N THR A 96 0.87 4.64 -11.00
CA THR A 96 0.96 3.69 -12.13
C THR A 96 1.34 4.33 -13.45
N LYS A 97 1.16 5.66 -13.60
CA LYS A 97 1.53 6.42 -14.80
C LYS A 97 3.02 6.37 -15.11
N GLU A 98 3.87 6.33 -14.08
CA GLU A 98 5.32 6.27 -14.20
C GLU A 98 5.86 5.19 -13.27
N LYS A 99 6.67 4.29 -13.82
CA LYS A 99 7.26 3.19 -13.05
C LYS A 99 8.42 3.69 -12.19
N ARG A 100 8.12 3.98 -10.92
CA ARG A 100 9.10 4.39 -9.91
C ARG A 100 9.57 3.18 -9.12
N GLN A 101 10.62 2.51 -9.60
CA GLN A 101 11.10 1.24 -9.01
C GLN A 101 11.45 1.34 -7.52
N TRP A 102 11.89 2.51 -7.05
CA TRP A 102 12.20 2.75 -5.63
C TRP A 102 10.99 2.63 -4.69
N LEU A 103 9.76 2.67 -5.23
CA LEU A 103 8.53 2.43 -4.46
C LEU A 103 8.26 0.94 -4.21
N SER A 104 9.00 0.03 -4.85
CA SER A 104 8.72 -1.40 -4.72
C SER A 104 8.90 -1.90 -3.29
N GLY A 105 7.91 -2.68 -2.83
CA GLY A 105 7.78 -3.21 -1.48
C GLY A 105 7.28 -2.22 -0.43
N ARG A 106 7.01 -0.95 -0.80
CA ARG A 106 6.63 0.10 0.17
C ARG A 106 5.13 0.27 0.25
N MET A 107 4.67 0.71 1.43
CA MET A 107 3.29 1.14 1.64
C MET A 107 3.13 2.63 1.36
N ILE A 108 2.16 2.97 0.50
CA ILE A 108 1.79 4.34 0.15
C ILE A 108 0.33 4.59 0.54
N THR A 109 0.01 5.79 0.99
CA THR A 109 -1.36 6.20 1.32
C THR A 109 -1.84 7.32 0.41
N SER A 110 -3.12 7.28 0.00
CA SER A 110 -3.75 8.30 -0.86
C SER A 110 -3.93 9.67 -0.22
N ASN A 111 -4.06 9.75 1.11
CA ASN A 111 -4.27 11.00 1.83
C ASN A 111 -2.97 11.76 2.15
N TRP A 112 -1.85 11.39 1.54
CA TRP A 112 -0.60 12.14 1.61
C TRP A 112 -0.55 13.25 0.55
N ASP A 113 0.22 14.29 0.83
CA ASP A 113 0.67 15.23 -0.20
C ASP A 113 1.72 14.54 -1.08
N MET A 114 1.41 14.36 -2.37
CA MET A 114 2.29 13.64 -3.30
C MET A 114 3.56 14.42 -3.64
N GLU A 115 3.54 15.75 -3.62
CA GLU A 115 4.73 16.58 -3.88
C GLU A 115 5.69 16.49 -2.69
N GLU A 116 5.18 16.65 -1.47
CA GLU A 116 5.95 16.45 -0.25
C GLU A 116 6.51 15.02 -0.20
N PHE A 117 5.70 14.02 -0.50
CA PHE A 117 6.13 12.63 -0.55
C PHE A 117 7.29 12.41 -1.52
N LEU A 118 7.22 12.96 -2.73
CA LEU A 118 8.32 12.86 -3.71
C LEU A 118 9.59 13.57 -3.23
N SER A 119 9.46 14.71 -2.53
CA SER A 119 10.61 15.45 -1.97
C SER A 119 11.40 14.66 -0.92
N LYS A 120 10.79 13.63 -0.32
CA LYS A 120 11.40 12.76 0.71
C LYS A 120 12.05 11.50 0.13
N LYS A 121 12.10 11.35 -1.21
CA LYS A 121 12.57 10.13 -1.89
C LYS A 121 13.93 9.64 -1.37
N GLU A 122 14.93 10.51 -1.32
CA GLU A 122 16.29 10.15 -0.93
C GLU A 122 16.35 9.66 0.52
N GLU A 123 15.62 10.30 1.43
CA GLU A 123 15.48 9.87 2.83
C GLU A 123 14.80 8.50 2.92
N ILE A 124 13.71 8.30 2.18
CA ILE A 124 12.95 7.05 2.18
C ILE A 124 13.81 5.89 1.70
N ILE A 125 14.62 6.10 0.67
CA ILE A 125 15.56 5.10 0.15
C ILE A 125 16.66 4.82 1.17
N ALA A 126 17.30 5.87 1.71
CA ALA A 126 18.42 5.73 2.64
C ALA A 126 18.04 4.96 3.91
N ARG A 127 16.81 5.12 4.40
CA ARG A 127 16.31 4.45 5.61
C ARG A 127 15.56 3.14 5.34
N ASP A 128 15.39 2.75 4.07
CA ASP A 128 14.48 1.69 3.65
C ASP A 128 13.08 1.77 4.32
N SER A 129 12.58 2.99 4.48
CA SER A 129 11.35 3.26 5.24
C SER A 129 10.07 2.92 4.45
N LEU A 130 8.91 3.06 5.09
CA LEU A 130 7.57 2.72 4.58
C LEU A 130 7.35 1.21 4.39
N LYS A 131 8.06 0.41 5.17
CA LYS A 131 7.96 -1.05 5.25
C LYS A 131 7.77 -1.47 6.69
N PHE A 132 7.31 -2.70 6.93
CA PHE A 132 7.22 -3.20 8.30
C PHE A 132 8.60 -3.60 8.82
N ARG A 133 9.06 -2.88 9.85
CA ARG A 133 10.35 -3.10 10.52
C ARG A 133 10.14 -3.15 12.02
N PHE A 134 11.03 -3.87 12.68
CA PHE A 134 11.19 -3.82 14.13
C PHE A 134 12.45 -3.03 14.39
N ASP A 135 12.38 -2.07 15.30
CA ASP A 135 13.55 -1.33 15.79
C ASP A 135 14.16 -2.11 16.96
N ILE A 136 15.49 -2.12 17.04
CA ILE A 136 16.26 -2.66 18.17
C ILE A 136 16.94 -1.53 18.94
#